data_AF-A0A336N6F6-F1
#
_entry.id   AF-A0A336N6F6-F1
#
_cell.length_a   1.000
_cell.length_b   1.000
_cell.length_c   1.000
_cell.angle_alpha   90.00
_cell.angle_beta   90.00
_cell.angle_gamma   90.00
#
_symmetry.space_group_name_H-M   'P 1'
#
loop_
_entity.id
_entity.type
_entity.pdbx_description
1 polymer ?
#
loop_
_entity_poly.entity_id
_entity_poly.type
_entity_poly.pdbx_seq_one_letter_code
_entity_poly.pdbx_strand_id
1 'polypeptide(L)'
;MKTVRLTVAQALIKFLDNQYIEFDGKVTKFVEGIFGIFGHGNVLGIGQALEQDSGDLIVCQGRNEQGMAHVAIGFAKQNLRKKIYACTSSVGPGAANMITAAATATANRIPLLLLPGDVFATRQPDPVLQQIEQFHDLSISTNDAFRAVSKYWDRVSRPEQLMTACINAMRVLTDPADTGAVTIALPQDVQAEAYDFPEYFLQKRIHSIERTLPTEPMLKSAVDLILKAKNR
;
A
#
# COMPACT_ATOMS: atom_id res chain seq x y z
N MET A 1 -27.72 -2.86 7.96
CA MET A 1 -26.29 -3.22 8.02
C MET A 1 -25.64 -2.28 9.00
N LYS A 2 -24.87 -2.75 9.99
CA LYS A 2 -24.24 -1.84 10.97
C LYS A 2 -23.09 -1.09 10.30
N THR A 3 -23.03 0.22 10.55
CA THR A 3 -21.99 1.11 10.05
C THR A 3 -21.33 1.83 11.23
N VAL A 4 -20.10 2.26 11.01
CA VAL A 4 -19.34 3.11 11.93
C VAL A 4 -18.93 4.36 11.16
N ARG A 5 -19.24 5.52 11.71
CA ARG A 5 -18.87 6.80 11.11
C ARG A 5 -17.42 7.13 11.43
N LEU A 6 -16.57 7.13 10.41
CA LEU A 6 -15.13 7.42 10.51
C LEU A 6 -14.71 8.30 9.34
N THR A 7 -13.61 9.06 9.49
CA THR A 7 -12.95 9.66 8.34
C THR A 7 -12.32 8.57 7.46
N VAL A 8 -12.07 8.86 6.18
CA VAL A 8 -11.35 7.96 5.27
C VAL A 8 -9.99 7.55 5.86
N ALA A 9 -9.25 8.49 6.44
CA ALA A 9 -7.97 8.20 7.07
C ALA A 9 -8.12 7.26 8.28
N GLN A 10 -9.09 7.50 9.17
CA GLN A 10 -9.37 6.62 10.31
C GLN A 10 -9.78 5.21 9.86
N ALA A 11 -10.64 5.12 8.86
CA ALA A 11 -11.06 3.83 8.29
C ALA A 11 -9.88 3.08 7.65
N LEU A 12 -8.97 3.79 6.96
CA LEU A 12 -7.75 3.21 6.40
C LEU A 12 -6.82 2.67 7.49
N ILE A 13 -6.52 3.45 8.52
CA ILE A 13 -5.65 3.01 9.63
C ILE A 13 -6.24 1.78 10.33
N LYS A 14 -7.52 1.83 10.67
CA LYS A 14 -8.22 0.71 11.29
C LYS A 14 -8.28 -0.53 10.39
N PHE A 15 -8.47 -0.34 9.08
CA PHE A 15 -8.40 -1.44 8.11
C PHE A 15 -7.00 -2.07 8.13
N LEU A 16 -5.93 -1.27 8.00
CA LEU A 16 -4.55 -1.77 7.93
C LEU A 16 -4.13 -2.51 9.20
N ASP A 17 -4.51 -2.01 10.38
CA ASP A 17 -4.23 -2.66 11.66
C ASP A 17 -4.82 -4.08 11.77
N ASN A 18 -5.95 -4.32 11.07
CA ASN A 18 -6.70 -5.56 11.09
C ASN A 18 -6.31 -6.57 10.00
N GLN A 19 -5.15 -6.42 9.36
CA GLN A 19 -4.67 -7.33 8.31
C GLN A 19 -3.69 -8.38 8.84
N TYR A 20 -4.01 -9.65 8.59
CA TYR A 20 -3.22 -10.81 8.99
C TYR A 20 -3.00 -11.73 7.80
N ILE A 21 -1.93 -12.49 7.84
CA ILE A 21 -1.70 -13.59 6.89
C ILE A 21 -1.68 -14.92 7.63
N GLU A 22 -2.05 -15.98 6.92
CA GLU A 22 -1.87 -17.35 7.35
C GLU A 22 -0.88 -18.06 6.41
N PHE A 23 0.15 -18.69 6.99
CA PHE A 23 1.13 -19.48 6.26
C PHE A 23 1.52 -20.69 7.08
N ASP A 24 1.40 -21.89 6.50
CA ASP A 24 1.63 -23.18 7.16
C ASP A 24 0.85 -23.32 8.50
N GLY A 25 -0.41 -22.86 8.53
CA GLY A 25 -1.29 -22.92 9.72
C GLY A 25 -0.96 -21.91 10.82
N LYS A 26 0.03 -21.02 10.61
CA LYS A 26 0.37 -19.96 11.55
C LYS A 26 -0.18 -18.61 11.07
N VAL A 27 -0.97 -17.97 11.93
CA VAL A 27 -1.51 -16.63 11.69
C VAL A 27 -0.58 -15.58 12.30
N THR A 28 -0.19 -14.58 11.51
CA THR A 28 0.64 -13.45 11.96
C THR A 28 0.12 -12.13 11.40
N LYS A 29 0.32 -11.04 12.15
CA LYS A 29 0.00 -9.69 11.67
C LYS A 29 0.81 -9.37 10.41
N PHE A 30 0.16 -8.84 9.38
CA PHE A 30 0.76 -8.55 8.08
C PHE A 30 1.29 -7.12 7.99
N VAL A 31 0.48 -6.14 8.37
CA VAL A 31 0.92 -4.74 8.43
C VAL A 31 1.44 -4.46 9.84
N GLU A 32 2.75 -4.40 9.99
CA GLU A 32 3.39 -4.20 11.29
C GLU A 32 3.28 -2.73 11.75
N GLY A 33 3.31 -1.81 10.79
CA GLY A 33 3.30 -0.39 11.09
C GLY A 33 3.36 0.50 9.86
N ILE A 34 3.58 1.79 10.08
CA ILE A 34 3.62 2.82 9.05
C ILE A 34 4.83 3.73 9.25
N PHE A 35 5.62 3.91 8.19
CA PHE A 35 6.57 5.02 8.10
C PHE A 35 5.87 6.26 7.56
N GLY A 36 6.07 7.40 8.20
CA GLY A 36 5.48 8.67 7.79
C GLY A 36 6.50 9.80 7.72
N ILE A 37 6.43 10.59 6.65
CA ILE A 37 6.87 11.99 6.65
C ILE A 37 5.62 12.84 6.48
N PHE A 38 5.28 13.58 7.53
CA PHE A 38 4.04 14.33 7.60
C PHE A 38 4.24 15.75 7.06
N GLY A 39 3.45 16.09 6.05
CA GLY A 39 3.28 17.44 5.51
C GLY A 39 1.81 17.74 5.31
N HIS A 40 1.48 18.92 4.79
CA HIS A 40 0.07 19.32 4.60
C HIS A 40 -0.75 18.29 3.80
N GLY A 41 -0.09 17.52 2.91
CA GLY A 41 -0.70 16.48 2.08
C GLY A 41 -1.30 15.29 2.83
N ASN A 42 -0.84 15.00 4.06
CA ASN A 42 -1.23 13.80 4.81
C ASN A 42 -1.36 14.00 6.32
N VAL A 43 -0.86 15.11 6.88
CA VAL A 43 -0.81 15.32 8.34
C VAL A 43 -2.21 15.47 8.96
N LEU A 44 -3.12 16.19 8.29
CA LEU A 44 -4.47 16.44 8.82
C LEU A 44 -5.42 15.24 8.64
N GLY A 45 -5.06 14.31 7.77
CA GLY A 45 -5.77 13.05 7.56
C GLY A 45 -5.08 11.90 8.28
N ILE A 46 -4.16 11.24 7.58
CA ILE A 46 -3.40 10.08 8.12
C ILE A 46 -2.67 10.42 9.43
N GLY A 47 -2.00 11.56 9.50
CA GLY A 47 -1.26 11.96 10.71
C GLY A 47 -2.18 12.08 11.93
N GLN A 48 -3.33 12.73 11.75
CA GLN A 48 -4.37 12.87 12.77
C GLN A 48 -4.96 11.51 13.18
N ALA A 49 -5.17 10.60 12.22
CA ALA A 49 -5.72 9.27 12.47
C ALA A 49 -4.74 8.30 13.15
N LEU A 50 -3.42 8.52 13.00
CA LEU A 50 -2.36 7.72 13.64
C LEU A 50 -2.01 8.19 15.05
N GLU A 51 -1.99 9.51 15.28
CA GLU A 51 -2.37 10.04 16.60
C GLU A 51 -3.86 9.67 16.82
N GLN A 52 -4.58 10.02 17.88
CA GLN A 52 -5.94 9.49 18.13
C GLN A 52 -6.03 7.96 18.32
N ASP A 53 -5.83 7.13 17.29
CA ASP A 53 -5.88 5.66 17.39
C ASP A 53 -5.10 4.94 16.26
N SER A 54 -3.83 4.63 16.53
CA SER A 54 -3.01 3.77 15.66
C SER A 54 -3.27 2.27 15.86
N GLY A 55 -4.15 1.87 16.78
CA GLY A 55 -4.31 0.47 17.18
C GLY A 55 -2.98 -0.14 17.62
N ASP A 56 -2.63 -1.28 17.02
CA ASP A 56 -1.38 -2.00 17.27
C ASP A 56 -0.31 -1.67 16.19
N LEU A 57 -0.49 -0.64 15.35
CA LEU A 57 0.49 -0.26 14.33
C LEU A 57 1.65 0.53 14.93
N ILE A 58 2.88 0.13 14.60
CA ILE A 58 4.07 0.89 14.98
C ILE A 58 4.23 2.09 14.04
N VAL A 59 4.17 3.30 14.60
CA VAL A 59 4.37 4.55 13.83
C VAL A 59 5.83 4.97 13.87
N CYS A 60 6.45 5.05 12.69
CA CYS A 60 7.85 5.39 12.53
C CYS A 60 8.02 6.71 11.75
N GLN A 61 8.79 7.65 12.29
CA GLN A 61 9.08 8.90 11.60
C GLN A 61 10.18 8.70 10.54
N GLY A 62 9.87 8.94 9.27
CA GLY A 62 10.85 9.02 8.20
C GLY A 62 11.65 10.32 8.25
N ARG A 63 12.87 10.29 7.69
CA ARG A 63 13.71 11.49 7.47
C ARG A 63 14.00 11.77 5.99
N ASN A 64 13.71 10.79 5.14
CA ASN A 64 13.74 10.86 3.69
C ASN A 64 12.75 9.82 3.15
N GLU A 65 11.88 10.20 2.20
CA GLU A 65 10.79 9.32 1.74
C GLU A 65 11.32 8.12 0.94
N GLN A 66 12.36 8.32 0.12
CA GLN A 66 13.01 7.22 -0.60
C GLN A 66 13.64 6.22 0.39
N GLY A 67 14.36 6.75 1.39
CA GLY A 67 15.01 5.97 2.43
C GLY A 67 14.03 5.13 3.24
N MET A 68 12.93 5.72 3.75
CA MET A 68 11.94 4.96 4.50
C MET A 68 11.26 3.87 3.66
N ALA A 69 10.99 4.16 2.37
CA ALA A 69 10.40 3.17 1.47
C ALA A 69 11.37 2.00 1.20
N HIS A 70 12.67 2.26 1.07
CA HIS A 70 13.68 1.21 0.99
C HIS A 70 13.85 0.43 2.30
N VAL A 71 13.71 1.08 3.46
CA VAL A 71 13.66 0.38 4.75
C VAL A 71 12.46 -0.56 4.82
N ALA A 72 11.28 -0.13 4.39
CA ALA A 72 10.09 -0.99 4.32
C ALA A 72 10.31 -2.20 3.40
N ILE A 73 10.96 -2.02 2.24
CA ILE A 73 11.37 -3.11 1.34
C ILE A 73 12.34 -4.07 2.06
N GLY A 74 13.34 -3.54 2.76
CA GLY A 74 14.32 -4.33 3.51
C GLY A 74 13.67 -5.15 4.63
N PHE A 75 12.75 -4.53 5.38
CA PHE A 75 11.97 -5.18 6.41
C PHE A 75 11.10 -6.32 5.84
N ALA A 76 10.40 -6.07 4.73
CA ALA A 76 9.60 -7.08 4.08
C ALA A 76 10.46 -8.26 3.62
N LYS A 77 11.63 -8.01 3.03
CA LYS A 77 12.60 -9.05 2.66
C LYS A 77 13.06 -9.87 3.87
N GLN A 78 13.46 -9.22 4.96
CA GLN A 78 13.93 -9.87 6.17
C GLN A 78 12.84 -10.76 6.80
N ASN A 79 11.57 -10.35 6.66
CA ASN A 79 10.41 -11.11 7.11
C ASN A 79 9.87 -12.06 6.04
N LEU A 80 10.66 -12.45 5.02
CA LEU A 80 10.25 -13.39 3.97
C LEU A 80 8.94 -12.99 3.26
N ARG A 81 8.71 -11.68 3.10
CA ARG A 81 7.51 -11.05 2.51
C ARG A 81 6.21 -11.30 3.28
N LYS A 82 6.31 -11.72 4.54
CA LYS A 82 5.18 -12.05 5.42
C LYS A 82 4.73 -10.90 6.31
N LYS A 83 5.49 -9.80 6.31
CA LYS A 83 5.18 -8.57 7.03
C LYS A 83 5.60 -7.37 6.21
N ILE A 84 4.90 -6.26 6.38
CA ILE A 84 5.22 -4.99 5.73
C ILE A 84 5.13 -3.82 6.71
N TYR A 85 5.85 -2.76 6.37
CA TYR A 85 5.46 -1.40 6.78
C TYR A 85 4.82 -0.71 5.57
N ALA A 86 3.75 0.05 5.79
CA ALA A 86 3.29 1.02 4.79
C ALA A 86 4.15 2.29 4.84
N CYS A 87 4.16 3.07 3.78
CA CYS A 87 4.84 4.37 3.73
C CYS A 87 3.87 5.47 3.29
N THR A 88 3.75 6.53 4.09
CA THR A 88 2.99 7.73 3.73
C THR A 88 3.91 8.94 3.63
N SER A 89 3.62 9.79 2.66
CA SER A 89 4.25 11.10 2.50
C SER A 89 3.21 12.16 2.13
N SER A 90 3.62 13.42 2.14
CA SER A 90 2.82 14.53 1.60
C SER A 90 2.59 14.37 0.09
N VAL A 91 2.08 15.41 -0.56
CA VAL A 91 1.91 15.48 -2.02
C VAL A 91 3.22 15.89 -2.73
N GLY A 92 3.22 15.85 -4.06
CA GLY A 92 4.26 16.47 -4.88
C GLY A 92 5.64 15.82 -4.69
N PRO A 93 6.68 16.56 -4.30
CA PRO A 93 8.04 16.02 -4.19
C PRO A 93 8.15 14.89 -3.14
N GLY A 94 7.40 14.98 -2.04
CA GLY A 94 7.38 13.91 -1.03
C GLY A 94 6.82 12.60 -1.59
N ALA A 95 5.82 12.68 -2.47
CA ALA A 95 5.33 11.53 -3.20
C ALA A 95 6.36 11.05 -4.24
N ALA A 96 6.89 11.95 -5.07
CA ALA A 96 7.86 11.61 -6.12
C ALA A 96 9.07 10.83 -5.60
N ASN A 97 9.57 11.18 -4.41
CA ASN A 97 10.71 10.53 -3.77
C ASN A 97 10.52 9.02 -3.53
N MET A 98 9.28 8.51 -3.46
CA MET A 98 9.02 7.09 -3.26
C MET A 98 8.96 6.28 -4.58
N ILE A 99 8.96 6.93 -5.76
CA ILE A 99 8.80 6.25 -7.07
C ILE A 99 9.92 5.24 -7.32
N THR A 100 11.17 5.60 -7.00
CA THR A 100 12.33 4.70 -7.16
C THR A 100 12.18 3.43 -6.32
N ALA A 101 11.66 3.57 -5.09
CA ALA A 101 11.39 2.43 -4.23
C ALA A 101 10.23 1.59 -4.76
N ALA A 102 9.18 2.21 -5.31
CA ALA A 102 8.07 1.51 -5.96
C ALA A 102 8.57 0.62 -7.12
N ALA A 103 9.36 1.20 -8.02
CA ALA A 103 9.97 0.47 -9.14
C ALA A 103 10.84 -0.70 -8.65
N THR A 104 11.65 -0.46 -7.61
CA THR A 104 12.51 -1.48 -7.01
C THR A 104 11.68 -2.63 -6.42
N ALA A 105 10.63 -2.33 -5.65
CA ALA A 105 9.77 -3.31 -5.05
C ALA A 105 9.05 -4.17 -6.10
N THR A 106 8.49 -3.53 -7.12
CA THR A 106 7.80 -4.21 -8.24
C THR A 106 8.74 -5.10 -9.05
N ALA A 107 9.92 -4.61 -9.43
CA ALA A 107 10.90 -5.39 -10.19
C ALA A 107 11.38 -6.65 -9.44
N ASN A 108 11.43 -6.58 -8.10
CA ASN A 108 11.92 -7.67 -7.26
C ASN A 108 10.80 -8.51 -6.61
N ARG A 109 9.54 -8.24 -6.95
CA ARG A 109 8.36 -8.86 -6.33
C ARG A 109 8.38 -8.81 -4.81
N ILE A 110 8.53 -7.61 -4.26
CA ILE A 110 8.53 -7.36 -2.81
C ILE A 110 7.28 -6.54 -2.49
N PRO A 111 6.46 -6.92 -1.49
CA PRO A 111 5.29 -6.14 -1.12
C PRO A 111 5.71 -4.80 -0.53
N LEU A 112 5.18 -3.72 -1.09
CA LEU A 112 5.37 -2.36 -0.58
C LEU A 112 4.06 -1.59 -0.75
N LEU A 113 3.50 -1.08 0.34
CA LEU A 113 2.30 -0.24 0.31
C LEU A 113 2.69 1.24 0.44
N LEU A 114 2.32 2.04 -0.55
CA LEU A 114 2.55 3.48 -0.60
C LEU A 114 1.22 4.22 -0.51
N LEU A 115 1.18 5.21 0.38
CA LEU A 115 0.01 6.04 0.70
C LEU A 115 0.37 7.52 0.55
N PRO A 116 0.73 7.98 -0.67
CA PRO A 116 1.04 9.39 -0.88
C PRO A 116 -0.21 10.26 -0.75
N GLY A 117 -0.06 11.43 -0.16
CA GLY A 117 -1.06 12.50 -0.28
C GLY A 117 -1.24 12.92 -1.73
N ASP A 118 -2.42 13.42 -2.07
CA ASP A 118 -2.72 13.94 -3.41
C ASP A 118 -3.29 15.37 -3.33
N VAL A 119 -3.49 15.98 -4.49
CA VAL A 119 -4.26 17.23 -4.64
C VAL A 119 -5.70 17.04 -4.17
N PHE A 120 -6.44 18.13 -3.97
CA PHE A 120 -7.84 18.06 -3.55
C PHE A 120 -8.70 17.44 -4.65
N ALA A 121 -9.54 16.45 -4.31
CA ALA A 121 -10.49 15.87 -5.25
C ALA A 121 -11.51 16.91 -5.74
N THR A 122 -11.89 17.84 -4.86
CA THR A 122 -12.77 18.97 -5.16
C THR A 122 -12.12 20.07 -5.99
N ARG A 123 -10.77 20.13 -6.04
CA ARG A 123 -9.99 21.20 -6.67
C ARG A 123 -10.22 22.61 -6.12
N GLN A 124 -10.85 22.75 -4.95
CA GLN A 124 -11.21 24.08 -4.42
C GLN A 124 -10.06 24.91 -3.82
N PRO A 125 -8.89 24.33 -3.48
CA PRO A 125 -7.67 25.11 -3.29
C PRO A 125 -6.58 24.71 -4.31
N ASP A 126 -6.87 24.77 -5.61
CA ASP A 126 -5.90 24.49 -6.68
C ASP A 126 -5.15 25.77 -7.12
N PRO A 127 -3.80 25.77 -7.21
CA PRO A 127 -2.89 24.71 -6.81
C PRO A 127 -2.68 24.68 -5.29
N VAL A 128 -2.51 23.46 -4.75
CA VAL A 128 -2.03 23.31 -3.36
C VAL A 128 -0.54 23.58 -3.26
N LEU A 129 -0.06 23.89 -2.06
CA LEU A 129 1.37 23.97 -1.77
C LEU A 129 2.08 22.69 -2.25
N GLN A 130 3.27 22.84 -2.85
CA GLN A 130 4.09 21.73 -3.37
C GLN A 130 3.46 20.90 -4.51
N GLN A 131 2.32 21.30 -5.08
CA GLN A 131 1.78 20.69 -6.29
C GLN A 131 2.67 20.99 -7.50
N ILE A 132 2.89 19.97 -8.35
CA ILE A 132 3.42 20.20 -9.69
C ILE A 132 2.25 20.66 -10.58
N GLU A 133 2.25 21.93 -10.97
CA GLU A 133 1.18 22.54 -11.76
C GLU A 133 1.13 22.00 -13.20
N GLN A 134 -0.06 21.58 -13.64
CA GLN A 134 -0.32 21.03 -14.98
C GLN A 134 -1.40 21.88 -15.68
N PHE A 135 -1.01 23.02 -16.26
CA PHE A 135 -1.95 23.97 -16.87
C PHE A 135 -2.82 23.40 -18.01
N HIS A 136 -2.42 22.28 -18.59
CA HIS A 136 -3.13 21.62 -19.69
C HIS A 136 -4.06 20.50 -19.24
N ASP A 137 -3.89 19.97 -18.02
CA ASP A 137 -4.74 18.89 -17.48
C ASP A 137 -4.67 18.85 -15.94
N LEU A 138 -5.71 19.39 -15.29
CA LEU A 138 -5.84 19.45 -13.84
C LEU A 138 -6.17 18.08 -13.19
N SER A 139 -6.29 17.00 -13.98
CA SER A 139 -6.44 15.64 -13.44
C SER A 139 -5.10 14.95 -13.18
N ILE A 140 -4.01 15.48 -13.74
CA ILE A 140 -2.66 14.93 -13.62
C ILE A 140 -2.01 15.47 -12.35
N SER A 141 -1.45 14.55 -11.58
CA SER A 141 -0.66 14.82 -10.38
C SER A 141 0.70 14.13 -10.49
N THR A 142 1.61 14.45 -9.56
CA THR A 142 2.85 13.68 -9.38
C THR A 142 2.58 12.18 -9.14
N ASN A 143 1.43 11.83 -8.54
CA ASN A 143 1.10 10.45 -8.22
C ASN A 143 0.79 9.58 -9.46
N ASP A 144 0.52 10.19 -10.62
CA ASP A 144 0.27 9.45 -11.86
C ASP A 144 1.54 8.73 -12.35
N ALA A 145 2.73 9.18 -11.96
CA ALA A 145 3.98 8.48 -12.25
C ALA A 145 4.06 7.09 -11.57
N PHE A 146 3.34 6.86 -10.47
CA PHE A 146 3.29 5.54 -9.83
C PHE A 146 2.58 4.48 -10.65
N ARG A 147 1.71 4.86 -11.60
CA ARG A 147 0.96 3.91 -12.44
C ARG A 147 1.88 2.97 -13.21
N ALA A 148 3.03 3.47 -13.67
CA ALA A 148 3.99 2.68 -14.44
C ALA A 148 4.80 1.69 -13.60
N VAL A 149 4.89 1.92 -12.28
CA VAL A 149 5.80 1.19 -11.38
C VAL A 149 5.08 0.46 -10.24
N SER A 150 3.75 0.53 -10.20
CA SER A 150 2.92 -0.16 -9.21
C SER A 150 2.18 -1.32 -9.87
N LYS A 151 2.09 -2.45 -9.15
CA LYS A 151 1.26 -3.60 -9.51
C LYS A 151 -0.23 -3.33 -9.36
N TYR A 152 -0.57 -2.49 -8.38
CA TYR A 152 -1.90 -1.91 -8.23
C TYR A 152 -1.75 -0.43 -7.93
N TRP A 153 -2.53 0.39 -8.62
CA TRP A 153 -2.59 1.84 -8.41
C TRP A 153 -4.06 2.25 -8.34
N ASP A 154 -4.38 3.09 -7.37
CA ASP A 154 -5.72 3.69 -7.26
C ASP A 154 -5.64 5.10 -6.64
N ARG A 155 -6.67 5.92 -6.85
CA ARG A 155 -6.85 7.23 -6.24
C ARG A 155 -8.23 7.29 -5.60
N VAL A 156 -8.27 7.47 -4.28
CA VAL A 156 -9.52 7.52 -3.51
C VAL A 156 -10.08 8.94 -3.55
N SER A 157 -10.78 9.29 -4.62
CA SER A 157 -11.44 10.59 -4.80
C SER A 157 -12.81 10.67 -4.09
N ARG A 158 -13.33 9.56 -3.58
CA ARG A 158 -14.56 9.49 -2.78
C ARG A 158 -14.42 8.46 -1.66
N PRO A 159 -15.05 8.64 -0.48
CA PRO A 159 -14.87 7.75 0.67
C PRO A 159 -15.15 6.27 0.39
N GLU A 160 -16.21 5.96 -0.37
CA GLU A 160 -16.58 4.57 -0.66
C GLU A 160 -15.55 3.81 -1.52
N GLN A 161 -14.71 4.53 -2.27
CA GLN A 161 -13.66 3.94 -3.12
C GLN A 161 -12.56 3.29 -2.27
N LEU A 162 -12.36 3.76 -1.03
CA LEU A 162 -11.37 3.21 -0.11
C LEU A 162 -11.52 1.70 0.06
N MET A 163 -12.76 1.21 0.14
CA MET A 163 -13.02 -0.21 0.37
C MET A 163 -12.47 -1.08 -0.76
N THR A 164 -12.76 -0.71 -2.01
CA THR A 164 -12.27 -1.43 -3.19
C THR A 164 -10.75 -1.32 -3.33
N ALA A 165 -10.20 -0.12 -3.09
CA ALA A 165 -8.76 0.13 -3.14
C ALA A 165 -8.00 -0.74 -2.13
N CYS A 166 -8.46 -0.78 -0.87
CA CYS A 166 -7.85 -1.56 0.21
C CYS A 166 -7.92 -3.07 -0.03
N ILE A 167 -9.05 -3.60 -0.51
CA ILE A 167 -9.19 -5.04 -0.79
C ILE A 167 -8.27 -5.46 -1.94
N ASN A 168 -8.21 -4.69 -3.03
CA ASN A 168 -7.30 -4.97 -4.14
C ASN A 168 -5.83 -4.78 -3.75
N ALA A 169 -5.54 -3.83 -2.87
CA ALA A 169 -4.19 -3.67 -2.34
C ALA A 169 -3.72 -4.92 -1.59
N MET A 170 -4.54 -5.46 -0.68
CA MET A 170 -4.19 -6.68 0.03
C MET A 170 -4.06 -7.86 -0.94
N ARG A 171 -4.98 -8.01 -1.90
CA ARG A 171 -4.89 -9.06 -2.95
C ARG A 171 -3.51 -9.09 -3.61
N VAL A 172 -2.97 -7.93 -3.99
CA VAL A 172 -1.64 -7.85 -4.63
C VAL A 172 -0.51 -8.04 -3.62
N LEU A 173 -0.58 -7.40 -2.45
CA LEU A 173 0.49 -7.45 -1.45
C LEU A 173 0.69 -8.86 -0.85
N THR A 174 -0.37 -9.67 -0.77
CA THR A 174 -0.31 -11.02 -0.19
C THR A 174 -0.11 -12.12 -1.24
N ASP A 175 -0.04 -11.80 -2.53
CA ASP A 175 0.20 -12.78 -3.61
C ASP A 175 1.71 -12.93 -3.89
N PRO A 176 2.33 -14.09 -3.62
CA PRO A 176 3.77 -14.29 -3.84
C PRO A 176 4.23 -14.14 -5.29
N ALA A 177 3.35 -14.36 -6.26
CA ALA A 177 3.64 -14.31 -7.70
C ALA A 177 3.45 -12.90 -8.27
N ASP A 178 2.39 -12.21 -7.85
CA ASP A 178 2.04 -10.89 -8.38
C ASP A 178 2.51 -9.70 -7.52
N THR A 179 2.96 -9.94 -6.29
CA THR A 179 3.36 -8.86 -5.36
C THR A 179 4.36 -7.88 -5.96
N GLY A 180 4.27 -6.64 -5.50
CA GLY A 180 5.14 -5.52 -5.86
C GLY A 180 4.72 -4.28 -5.09
N ALA A 181 5.02 -3.10 -5.64
CA ALA A 181 4.49 -1.87 -5.09
C ALA A 181 2.99 -1.75 -5.35
N VAL A 182 2.26 -1.36 -4.31
CA VAL A 182 0.86 -0.93 -4.38
C VAL A 182 0.80 0.52 -3.95
N THR A 183 0.17 1.36 -4.76
CA THR A 183 0.03 2.79 -4.45
C THR A 183 -1.45 3.15 -4.36
N ILE A 184 -1.86 3.69 -3.22
CA ILE A 184 -3.20 4.28 -3.04
C ILE A 184 -3.00 5.77 -2.77
N ALA A 185 -3.27 6.59 -3.78
CA ALA A 185 -3.18 8.04 -3.66
C ALA A 185 -4.40 8.59 -2.90
N LEU A 186 -4.15 9.51 -1.97
CA LEU A 186 -5.15 9.99 -1.01
C LEU A 186 -5.27 11.52 -1.09
N PRO A 187 -6.24 12.05 -1.85
CA PRO A 187 -6.61 13.47 -1.82
C PRO A 187 -6.77 14.02 -0.40
N GLN A 188 -6.23 15.21 -0.17
CA GLN A 188 -6.19 15.85 1.15
C GLN A 188 -7.58 16.04 1.78
N ASP A 189 -8.55 16.52 0.99
CA ASP A 189 -9.94 16.67 1.41
C ASP A 189 -10.57 15.32 1.75
N VAL A 190 -10.42 14.35 0.85
CA VAL A 190 -11.05 13.03 1.01
C VAL A 190 -10.54 12.30 2.24
N GLN A 191 -9.27 12.45 2.62
CA GLN A 191 -8.74 11.85 3.85
C GLN A 191 -9.55 12.24 5.11
N ALA A 192 -10.07 13.47 5.17
CA ALA A 192 -10.81 14.00 6.30
C ALA A 192 -12.34 13.82 6.16
N GLU A 193 -12.83 13.36 5.01
CA GLU A 193 -14.27 13.13 4.81
C GLU A 193 -14.78 11.99 5.68
N ALA A 194 -15.82 12.30 6.47
CA ALA A 194 -16.50 11.30 7.29
C ALA A 194 -17.53 10.51 6.48
N TYR A 195 -17.46 9.19 6.58
CA TYR A 195 -18.34 8.26 5.88
C TYR A 195 -18.79 7.13 6.80
N ASP A 196 -19.99 6.61 6.53
CA ASP A 196 -20.56 5.49 7.29
C ASP A 196 -20.04 4.17 6.74
N PHE A 197 -18.83 3.78 7.16
CA PHE A 197 -18.20 2.54 6.71
C PHE A 197 -18.89 1.33 7.34
N PRO A 198 -19.16 0.26 6.57
CA PRO A 198 -19.78 -0.92 7.11
C PRO A 198 -18.82 -1.69 8.02
N GLU A 199 -19.31 -2.21 9.16
CA GLU A 199 -18.45 -2.86 10.16
C GLU A 199 -17.59 -4.00 9.59
N TYR A 200 -18.10 -4.79 8.63
CA TYR A 200 -17.35 -5.90 8.02
C TYR A 200 -16.07 -5.46 7.31
N PHE A 201 -16.01 -4.21 6.83
CA PHE A 201 -14.83 -3.69 6.16
C PHE A 201 -13.67 -3.56 7.14
N LEU A 202 -13.96 -3.22 8.39
CA LEU A 202 -12.99 -2.92 9.44
C LEU A 202 -12.64 -4.14 10.30
N GLN A 203 -13.23 -5.30 10.03
CA GLN A 203 -12.99 -6.53 10.79
C GLN A 203 -11.64 -7.14 10.45
N LYS A 204 -11.10 -7.88 11.42
CA LYS A 204 -9.93 -8.74 11.25
C LYS A 204 -10.06 -9.60 10.00
N ARG A 205 -9.07 -9.51 9.11
CA ARG A 205 -9.00 -10.30 7.88
C ARG A 205 -7.73 -11.15 7.87
N ILE A 206 -7.89 -12.41 7.52
CA ILE A 206 -6.80 -13.37 7.35
C ILE A 206 -6.68 -13.66 5.85
N HIS A 207 -5.50 -13.42 5.30
CA HIS A 207 -5.14 -13.72 3.92
C HIS A 207 -4.30 -14.99 3.90
N SER A 208 -4.86 -16.09 3.38
CA SER A 208 -4.13 -17.36 3.30
C SER A 208 -3.15 -17.32 2.12
N ILE A 209 -1.86 -17.52 2.42
CA ILE A 209 -0.80 -17.58 1.42
C ILE A 209 -0.59 -19.06 1.06
N GLU A 210 -1.09 -19.46 -0.10
CA GLU A 210 -0.99 -20.84 -0.58
C GLU A 210 0.31 -21.10 -1.36
N ARG A 211 0.75 -22.36 -1.35
CA ARG A 211 1.84 -22.84 -2.21
C ARG A 211 1.24 -23.58 -3.40
N THR A 212 1.35 -23.00 -4.59
CA THR A 212 1.00 -23.71 -5.82
C THR A 212 2.04 -24.81 -6.06
N LEU A 213 1.65 -26.07 -5.88
CA LEU A 213 2.51 -27.21 -6.16
C LEU A 213 2.53 -27.51 -7.67
N PRO A 214 3.69 -27.89 -8.25
CA PRO A 214 3.74 -28.38 -9.61
C PRO A 214 2.99 -29.72 -9.74
N THR A 215 2.43 -29.98 -10.91
CA THR A 215 1.77 -31.27 -11.20
C THR A 215 2.79 -32.40 -11.38
N GLU A 216 2.39 -33.64 -11.16
CA GLU A 216 3.28 -34.80 -11.36
C GLU A 216 3.90 -34.87 -12.78
N PRO A 217 3.16 -34.59 -13.88
CA PRO A 217 3.77 -34.55 -15.21
C PRO A 217 4.84 -33.45 -15.36
N MET A 218 4.64 -32.28 -14.74
CA MET A 218 5.65 -31.19 -14.77
C MET A 218 6.92 -31.62 -14.03
N LEU A 219 6.77 -32.27 -12.87
CA LEU A 219 7.90 -32.80 -12.10
C LEU A 219 8.66 -33.87 -12.88
N LYS A 220 7.96 -34.83 -13.48
CA LYS A 220 8.58 -35.89 -14.27
C LYS A 220 9.36 -35.33 -15.47
N SER A 221 8.76 -34.39 -16.20
CA SER A 221 9.40 -33.72 -17.34
C SER A 221 10.68 -32.97 -16.91
N ALA A 222 10.63 -32.26 -15.77
CA ALA A 222 11.79 -31.57 -15.23
C ALA A 222 12.92 -32.53 -14.83
N VAL A 223 12.59 -33.65 -14.16
CA VAL A 223 13.57 -34.69 -13.78
C VAL A 223 14.22 -35.31 -15.02
N ASP A 224 13.43 -35.67 -16.03
CA ASP A 224 13.92 -36.26 -17.27
C ASP A 224 14.91 -35.33 -18.01
N LEU A 225 14.63 -34.01 -18.02
CA LEU A 225 15.52 -33.00 -18.61
C LEU A 225 16.83 -32.87 -17.84
N ILE A 226 16.78 -32.86 -16.51
CA ILE A 226 17.96 -32.78 -15.65
C ILE A 226 18.85 -34.02 -15.83
N LEU A 227 18.27 -35.22 -15.86
CA LEU A 227 19.02 -36.47 -16.04
C LEU A 227 19.69 -36.59 -17.42
N LYS A 228 19.09 -36.00 -18.46
CA LYS A 228 19.63 -36.00 -19.82
C LYS A 228 20.67 -34.90 -20.06
N ALA A 229 20.75 -33.89 -19.18
CA ALA A 229 21.71 -32.81 -19.32
C ALA A 229 23.14 -33.35 -19.18
N LYS A 230 23.99 -33.06 -20.17
CA LYS A 230 25.43 -33.29 -20.07
C LYS A 230 26.07 -31.94 -19.79
N ASN A 231 26.81 -31.84 -18.67
CA ASN A 231 27.60 -30.64 -18.33
C ASN A 231 28.58 -30.37 -19.47
N ARG A 232 28.31 -29.35 -20.27
CA ARG A 232 29.23 -28.77 -21.24
C ARG A 232 29.68 -27.41 -20.75
#